data_AF-A0A838I304-F1
#
_entry.id   AF-A0A838I304-F1
#
_cell.length_a   1.000
_cell.length_b   1.000
_cell.length_c   1.000
_cell.angle_alpha   90.00
_cell.angle_beta   90.00
_cell.angle_gamma   90.00
#
_symmetry.space_group_name_H-M   'P 1'
#
loop_
_entity.id
_entity.type
_entity.pdbx_description
1 polymer ?
#
loop_
_entity_poly.entity_id
_entity_poly.type
_entity_poly.pdbx_seq_one_letter_code
_entity_poly.pdbx_strand_id
1 'polypeptide(L)'
;IGNGVGISAFAPPNLLIGGTAAGAGNVISGNAGSGIALAAAPNALVQGNLIGTQKDGISPLGNGGSGVALGFQTGGAFGGGPDTIGGTVAGARNTIAFNGAAGIHAIVGFFGGSGSAGQGQHTILGNSIFSNGGLGIDLGGVGPNDTGDADGGINSGQNFPTITSVTNGGGNTAIAGTLNSNASTNYRIEFFANDAIDPSGFGEGQTFLGFVNVTTNASGNASFNASFPQIAAGKRVTSTATNANARPPSFQERPVSS
;
A
#
# COMPACT_ATOMS: atom_id res chain seq x y z
N ILE A 1 -13.77 -24.98 7.43
CA ILE A 1 -13.86 -23.91 8.45
C ILE A 1 -12.56 -23.13 8.35
N GLY A 2 -12.61 -21.86 7.95
CA GLY A 2 -11.42 -21.00 7.95
C GLY A 2 -11.04 -20.59 9.37
N ASN A 3 -9.79 -20.21 9.60
CA ASN A 3 -9.39 -19.67 10.90
C ASN A 3 -10.07 -18.31 11.15
N GLY A 4 -10.10 -17.86 12.40
CA GLY A 4 -10.52 -16.50 12.73
C GLY A 4 -9.59 -15.45 12.11
N VAL A 5 -8.28 -15.62 12.27
CA VAL A 5 -7.23 -14.84 11.59
C VAL A 5 -6.22 -15.84 11.03
N GLY A 6 -5.65 -15.56 9.85
CA GLY A 6 -4.67 -16.45 9.22
C GLY A 6 -3.36 -16.52 10.01
N ILE A 7 -2.69 -15.37 10.15
CA ILE A 7 -1.48 -15.18 10.96
C ILE A 7 -1.74 -14.05 11.97
N SER A 8 -1.63 -14.35 13.26
CA SER A 8 -1.68 -13.34 14.32
C SER A 8 -0.34 -13.27 15.03
N ALA A 9 0.28 -12.10 14.99
CA ALA A 9 1.57 -11.84 15.62
C ALA A 9 1.43 -10.71 16.63
N PHE A 10 1.74 -11.00 17.90
CA PHE A 10 1.70 -10.02 18.98
C PHE A 10 3.06 -9.86 19.64
N ALA A 11 3.67 -8.68 19.49
CA ALA A 11 4.97 -8.33 20.06
C ALA A 11 6.25 -9.08 19.58
N PRO A 12 6.32 -9.85 18.47
CA PRO A 12 7.61 -10.31 17.97
C PRO A 12 8.34 -9.18 17.22
N PRO A 13 9.56 -8.79 17.61
CA PRO A 13 10.38 -7.93 16.77
C PRO A 13 10.95 -8.72 15.58
N ASN A 14 11.16 -8.05 14.45
CA ASN A 14 11.84 -8.60 13.26
C ASN A 14 11.16 -9.86 12.67
N LEU A 15 9.83 -9.94 12.73
CA LEU A 15 9.09 -11.06 12.16
C LEU A 15 9.18 -11.06 10.62
N LEU A 16 9.58 -12.18 10.03
CA LEU A 16 9.48 -12.39 8.58
C LEU A 16 8.29 -13.30 8.26
N ILE A 17 7.34 -12.78 7.49
CA ILE A 17 6.24 -13.54 6.89
C ILE A 17 6.50 -13.63 5.39
N GLY A 18 6.93 -14.80 4.94
CA GLY A 18 7.24 -15.09 3.55
C GLY A 18 8.71 -14.87 3.22
N GLY A 19 9.01 -14.25 2.09
CA GLY A 19 10.37 -13.93 1.66
C GLY A 19 10.49 -13.63 0.18
N THR A 20 11.67 -13.18 -0.25
CA THR A 20 11.91 -12.74 -1.64
C THR A 20 12.29 -13.86 -2.61
N ALA A 21 12.65 -15.04 -2.11
CA ALA A 21 12.98 -16.19 -2.94
C ALA A 21 11.70 -16.81 -3.54
N ALA A 22 11.80 -17.39 -4.74
CA ALA A 22 10.69 -18.11 -5.34
C ALA A 22 10.21 -19.24 -4.40
N GLY A 23 8.92 -19.24 -4.07
CA GLY A 23 8.32 -20.21 -3.14
C GLY A 23 8.53 -19.91 -1.66
N ALA A 24 9.18 -18.79 -1.28
CA ALA A 24 9.30 -18.39 0.12
C ALA A 24 8.01 -17.78 0.69
N GLY A 25 7.09 -17.35 -0.17
CA GLY A 25 5.80 -16.77 0.22
C GLY A 25 4.79 -17.79 0.73
N ASN A 26 3.79 -17.28 1.48
CA ASN A 26 2.67 -18.07 1.99
C ASN A 26 1.37 -17.81 1.20
N VAL A 27 0.44 -18.76 1.25
CA VAL A 27 -0.96 -18.55 0.83
C VAL A 27 -1.82 -18.36 2.09
N ILE A 28 -2.40 -17.18 2.27
CA ILE A 28 -3.10 -16.74 3.48
C ILE A 28 -4.50 -16.27 3.10
N SER A 29 -5.44 -17.20 3.08
CA SER A 29 -6.70 -17.04 2.36
C SER A 29 -7.83 -17.82 3.04
N GLY A 30 -9.08 -17.41 2.80
CA GLY A 30 -10.27 -18.10 3.32
C GLY A 30 -10.45 -18.02 4.85
N ASN A 31 -9.82 -17.05 5.52
CA ASN A 31 -10.02 -16.79 6.94
C ASN A 31 -11.32 -16.01 7.17
N ALA A 32 -11.96 -16.18 8.32
CA ALA A 32 -13.20 -15.48 8.67
C ALA A 32 -12.96 -13.99 9.01
N GLY A 33 -11.78 -13.64 9.51
CA GLY A 33 -11.30 -12.28 9.78
C GLY A 33 -10.13 -11.92 8.87
N SER A 34 -9.15 -11.16 9.38
CA SER A 34 -8.01 -10.71 8.57
C SER A 34 -7.06 -11.85 8.17
N GLY A 35 -6.36 -11.68 7.05
CA GLY A 35 -5.31 -12.62 6.62
C GLY A 35 -4.12 -12.60 7.60
N ILE A 36 -3.49 -11.43 7.73
CA ILE A 36 -2.39 -11.18 8.67
C ILE A 36 -2.82 -10.07 9.65
N ALA A 37 -2.59 -10.27 10.94
CA ALA A 37 -2.73 -9.24 11.96
C ALA A 37 -1.39 -9.06 12.69
N LEU A 38 -0.76 -7.91 12.49
CA LEU A 38 0.48 -7.50 13.15
C LEU A 38 0.13 -6.54 14.26
N ALA A 39 0.26 -6.97 15.52
CA ALA A 39 -0.01 -6.12 16.68
C ALA A 39 1.29 -5.88 17.46
N ALA A 40 1.74 -4.64 17.45
CA ALA A 40 2.95 -4.21 18.16
C ALA A 40 4.20 -5.05 17.80
N ALA A 41 4.33 -5.45 16.53
CA ALA A 41 5.38 -6.32 16.02
C ALA A 41 6.43 -5.52 15.21
N PRO A 42 7.33 -4.75 15.85
CA PRO A 42 8.17 -3.80 15.14
C PRO A 42 9.15 -4.48 14.18
N ASN A 43 9.40 -3.84 13.04
CA ASN A 43 10.28 -4.31 11.98
C ASN A 43 9.79 -5.62 11.34
N ALA A 44 8.47 -5.83 11.29
CA ALA A 44 7.94 -6.97 10.55
C ALA A 44 8.17 -6.78 9.04
N LEU A 45 8.55 -7.86 8.37
CA LEU A 45 8.69 -7.96 6.91
C LEU A 45 7.62 -8.91 6.40
N VAL A 46 6.68 -8.42 5.60
CA VAL A 46 5.66 -9.23 4.92
C VAL A 46 5.99 -9.22 3.44
N GLN A 47 6.48 -10.34 2.90
CA GLN A 47 7.06 -10.39 1.55
C GLN A 47 6.64 -11.61 0.75
N GLY A 48 6.32 -11.40 -0.52
CA GLY A 48 6.08 -12.48 -1.49
C GLY A 48 4.84 -13.33 -1.23
N ASN A 49 3.92 -12.90 -0.35
CA ASN A 49 2.74 -13.68 0.02
C ASN A 49 1.58 -13.50 -0.96
N LEU A 50 0.73 -14.52 -1.04
CA LEU A 50 -0.58 -14.51 -1.67
C LEU A 50 -1.65 -14.41 -0.58
N ILE A 51 -2.37 -13.29 -0.52
CA ILE A 51 -3.29 -12.95 0.58
C ILE A 51 -4.68 -12.71 -0.01
N GLY A 52 -5.61 -13.62 0.28
CA GLY A 52 -6.99 -13.60 -0.23
C GLY A 52 -7.17 -14.19 -1.64
N THR A 53 -6.12 -14.80 -2.20
CA THR A 53 -6.16 -15.56 -3.45
C THR A 53 -5.92 -17.05 -3.21
N GLN A 54 -6.24 -17.90 -4.20
CA GLN A 54 -5.78 -19.29 -4.19
C GLN A 54 -4.28 -19.36 -4.51
N LYS A 55 -3.70 -20.57 -4.50
CA LYS A 55 -2.28 -20.79 -4.78
C LYS A 55 -1.82 -20.34 -6.17
N ASP A 56 -2.76 -20.08 -7.08
CA ASP A 56 -2.49 -19.56 -8.42
C ASP A 56 -2.25 -18.04 -8.43
N GLY A 57 -2.50 -17.35 -7.31
CA GLY A 57 -2.38 -15.91 -7.17
C GLY A 57 -3.46 -15.11 -7.89
N ILE A 58 -4.45 -15.77 -8.49
CA ILE A 58 -5.45 -15.14 -9.38
C ILE A 58 -6.86 -15.46 -8.90
N SER A 59 -7.15 -16.73 -8.61
CA SER A 59 -8.50 -17.15 -8.25
C SER A 59 -8.87 -16.62 -6.86
N PRO A 60 -10.09 -16.13 -6.66
CA PRO A 60 -10.50 -15.55 -5.38
C PRO A 60 -10.59 -16.63 -4.29
N LEU A 61 -10.06 -16.30 -3.11
CA LEU A 61 -10.26 -17.02 -1.85
C LEU A 61 -10.12 -16.04 -0.69
N GLY A 62 -10.93 -14.98 -0.73
CA GLY A 62 -10.83 -13.83 0.16
C GLY A 62 -10.80 -14.17 1.65
N ASN A 63 -10.09 -13.36 2.42
CA ASN A 63 -10.30 -13.30 3.87
C ASN A 63 -11.52 -12.43 4.18
N GLY A 64 -12.25 -12.71 5.26
CA GLY A 64 -13.45 -11.96 5.63
C GLY A 64 -13.18 -10.55 6.15
N GLY A 65 -11.97 -10.29 6.66
CA GLY A 65 -11.49 -8.97 7.09
C GLY A 65 -10.52 -8.33 6.09
N SER A 66 -9.52 -7.61 6.60
CA SER A 66 -8.45 -7.02 5.77
C SER A 66 -7.41 -8.06 5.38
N GLY A 67 -6.69 -7.82 4.27
CA GLY A 67 -5.56 -8.68 3.89
C GLY A 67 -4.46 -8.64 4.95
N VAL A 68 -3.99 -7.43 5.27
CA VAL A 68 -3.02 -7.15 6.34
C VAL A 68 -3.58 -6.08 7.26
N ALA A 69 -3.72 -6.39 8.54
CA ALA A 69 -4.11 -5.46 9.59
C ALA A 69 -2.88 -5.07 10.43
N LEU A 70 -2.58 -3.78 10.50
CA LEU A 70 -1.51 -3.19 11.30
C LEU A 70 -2.13 -2.61 12.57
N GLY A 71 -1.91 -3.25 13.71
CA GLY A 71 -2.47 -2.88 15.00
C GLY A 71 -1.46 -2.19 15.91
N PHE A 72 -1.90 -1.10 16.54
CA PHE A 72 -1.07 -0.30 17.46
C PHE A 72 -1.58 -0.40 18.89
N GLN A 73 -0.65 -0.47 19.84
CA GLN A 73 -0.94 -0.21 21.24
C GLN A 73 -0.53 1.22 21.60
N THR A 74 -1.44 1.97 22.21
CA THR A 74 -1.14 3.30 22.76
C THR A 74 -0.75 3.19 24.22
N GLY A 75 0.32 3.86 24.64
CA GLY A 75 0.69 3.96 26.05
C GLY A 75 1.33 2.72 26.68
N GLY A 76 1.68 1.70 25.88
CA GLY A 76 2.45 0.53 26.31
C GLY A 76 3.91 0.58 25.83
N ALA A 77 4.76 -0.32 26.36
CA ALA A 77 6.17 -0.48 25.98
C ALA A 77 6.38 -1.05 24.56
N PHE A 78 5.31 -1.39 23.85
CA PHE A 78 5.35 -1.97 22.51
C PHE A 78 4.85 -0.93 21.49
N GLY A 79 5.77 -0.25 20.81
CA GLY A 79 5.45 0.56 19.63
C GLY A 79 4.99 -0.33 18.47
N GLY A 80 3.98 0.11 17.71
CA GLY A 80 3.65 -0.52 16.43
C GLY A 80 4.52 0.08 15.33
N GLY A 81 5.25 -0.74 14.58
CA GLY A 81 6.10 -0.30 13.46
C GLY A 81 7.47 0.29 13.85
N PRO A 82 8.36 0.55 12.85
CA PRO A 82 8.09 0.51 11.41
C PRO A 82 8.01 -0.92 10.86
N ASP A 83 7.04 -1.21 10.00
CA ASP A 83 6.94 -2.51 9.31
C ASP A 83 7.10 -2.33 7.80
N THR A 84 7.50 -3.36 7.08
CA THR A 84 7.57 -3.35 5.63
C THR A 84 6.64 -4.39 5.04
N ILE A 85 5.70 -3.95 4.22
CA ILE A 85 4.80 -4.80 3.46
C ILE A 85 5.22 -4.66 2.00
N GLY A 86 5.85 -5.70 1.48
CA GLY A 86 6.40 -5.72 0.14
C GLY A 86 7.89 -5.36 0.08
N GLY A 87 8.27 -4.66 -0.99
CA GLY A 87 9.64 -4.21 -1.20
C GLY A 87 9.93 -3.85 -2.66
N THR A 88 11.14 -3.33 -2.91
CA THR A 88 11.55 -2.83 -4.23
C THR A 88 11.88 -3.93 -5.24
N VAL A 89 12.15 -5.15 -4.78
CA VAL A 89 12.45 -6.32 -5.63
C VAL A 89 11.18 -7.10 -5.94
N ALA A 90 11.10 -7.71 -7.13
CA ALA A 90 9.90 -8.42 -7.59
C ALA A 90 9.44 -9.52 -6.62
N GLY A 91 10.37 -10.30 -6.05
CA GLY A 91 10.05 -11.35 -5.09
C GLY A 91 9.51 -10.86 -3.75
N ALA A 92 9.70 -9.57 -3.40
CA ALA A 92 9.17 -9.02 -2.17
C ALA A 92 7.68 -8.69 -2.26
N ARG A 93 7.14 -8.48 -3.47
CA ARG A 93 5.78 -7.98 -3.70
C ARG A 93 4.75 -8.99 -3.22
N ASN A 94 3.86 -8.59 -2.33
CA ASN A 94 2.69 -9.41 -1.98
C ASN A 94 1.58 -9.22 -3.03
N THR A 95 0.75 -10.24 -3.21
CA THR A 95 -0.55 -10.14 -3.88
C THR A 95 -1.62 -10.11 -2.80
N ILE A 96 -2.38 -9.02 -2.70
CA ILE A 96 -3.37 -8.78 -1.66
C ILE A 96 -4.70 -8.45 -2.33
N ALA A 97 -5.57 -9.45 -2.43
CA ALA A 97 -6.78 -9.31 -3.22
C ALA A 97 -7.99 -10.04 -2.63
N PHE A 98 -9.18 -9.60 -3.04
CA PHE A 98 -10.45 -10.24 -2.70
C PHE A 98 -10.79 -10.30 -1.21
N ASN A 99 -10.12 -9.50 -0.37
CA ASN A 99 -10.41 -9.45 1.05
C ASN A 99 -11.70 -8.66 1.30
N GLY A 100 -12.47 -9.00 2.34
CA GLY A 100 -13.78 -8.41 2.62
C GLY A 100 -13.75 -6.95 3.08
N ALA A 101 -12.60 -6.48 3.56
CA ALA A 101 -12.35 -5.08 3.92
C ALA A 101 -11.19 -4.50 3.09
N ALA A 102 -10.45 -3.52 3.60
CA ALA A 102 -9.27 -2.97 2.92
C ALA A 102 -8.15 -4.00 2.71
N GLY A 103 -7.34 -3.84 1.66
CA GLY A 103 -6.19 -4.70 1.40
C GLY A 103 -5.16 -4.65 2.54
N ILE A 104 -4.69 -3.44 2.86
CA ILE A 104 -3.87 -3.15 4.03
C ILE A 104 -4.60 -2.11 4.87
N HIS A 105 -4.84 -2.39 6.15
CA HIS A 105 -5.54 -1.49 7.06
C HIS A 105 -4.73 -1.27 8.34
N ALA A 106 -4.51 -0.02 8.71
CA ALA A 106 -3.91 0.33 9.98
C ALA A 106 -4.98 0.76 11.00
N ILE A 107 -5.11 -0.01 12.10
CA ILE A 107 -6.17 0.12 13.11
C ILE A 107 -5.58 0.64 14.42
N VAL A 108 -6.05 1.81 14.84
CA VAL A 108 -5.74 2.37 16.16
C VAL A 108 -6.62 1.71 17.23
N GLY A 109 -6.05 1.38 18.39
CA GLY A 109 -6.86 1.08 19.57
C GLY A 109 -7.45 -0.33 19.63
N PHE A 110 -6.77 -1.33 19.07
CA PHE A 110 -7.15 -2.75 19.14
C PHE A 110 -7.46 -3.26 20.58
N PHE A 111 -6.98 -2.54 21.61
CA PHE A 111 -7.18 -2.82 23.04
C PHE A 111 -7.79 -1.64 23.83
N GLY A 112 -8.57 -0.77 23.19
CA GLY A 112 -9.26 0.34 23.88
C GLY A 112 -8.38 1.56 24.17
N GLY A 113 -7.25 1.68 23.48
CA GLY A 113 -6.35 2.82 23.56
C GLY A 113 -6.69 3.90 22.54
N SER A 114 -6.92 5.14 22.99
CA SER A 114 -7.13 6.31 22.14
C SER A 114 -5.82 7.08 21.97
N GLY A 115 -5.29 7.12 20.74
CA GLY A 115 -4.10 7.92 20.42
C GLY A 115 -3.36 7.50 19.16
N SER A 116 -3.10 8.45 18.26
CA SER A 116 -2.34 8.22 17.01
C SER A 116 -0.87 8.64 17.09
N ALA A 117 -0.42 9.15 18.25
CA ALA A 117 0.92 9.69 18.42
C ALA A 117 1.97 8.57 18.55
N GLY A 118 2.97 8.56 17.66
CA GLY A 118 4.11 7.64 17.71
C GLY A 118 3.90 6.28 17.03
N GLN A 119 2.88 6.15 16.20
CA GLN A 119 2.67 4.95 15.39
C GLN A 119 3.69 4.90 14.24
N GLY A 120 4.43 3.80 14.15
CA GLY A 120 5.62 3.66 13.32
C GLY A 120 5.36 3.84 11.82
N GLN A 121 6.43 4.19 11.10
CA GLN A 121 6.42 4.45 9.66
C GLN A 121 6.41 3.13 8.87
N HIS A 122 5.28 2.71 8.28
CA HIS A 122 5.19 1.41 7.58
C HIS A 122 5.53 1.44 6.09
N THR A 123 6.67 0.95 5.65
CA THR A 123 6.97 0.95 4.22
C THR A 123 6.09 -0.04 3.45
N ILE A 124 5.16 0.44 2.62
CA ILE A 124 4.34 -0.40 1.73
C ILE A 124 4.83 -0.17 0.31
N LEU A 125 5.41 -1.19 -0.34
CA LEU A 125 6.06 -1.03 -1.65
C LEU A 125 5.80 -2.20 -2.58
N GLY A 126 5.46 -1.87 -3.83
CA GLY A 126 5.42 -2.80 -4.96
C GLY A 126 4.35 -3.89 -4.88
N ASN A 127 3.49 -3.90 -3.86
CA ASN A 127 2.44 -4.90 -3.73
C ASN A 127 1.43 -4.79 -4.87
N SER A 128 0.91 -5.95 -5.30
CA SER A 128 -0.29 -6.04 -6.13
C SER A 128 -1.48 -6.05 -5.20
N ILE A 129 -2.25 -4.96 -5.14
CA ILE A 129 -3.41 -4.80 -4.27
C ILE A 129 -4.62 -4.54 -5.15
N PHE A 130 -5.65 -5.39 -5.11
CA PHE A 130 -6.81 -5.22 -5.99
C PHE A 130 -8.05 -6.02 -5.54
N SER A 131 -9.24 -5.62 -6.00
CA SER A 131 -10.53 -6.26 -5.74
C SER A 131 -10.81 -6.51 -4.26
N ASN A 132 -10.33 -5.64 -3.36
CA ASN A 132 -10.69 -5.71 -1.94
C ASN A 132 -12.04 -5.00 -1.71
N GLY A 133 -12.75 -5.35 -0.62
CA GLY A 133 -14.07 -4.80 -0.31
C GLY A 133 -14.05 -3.34 0.18
N GLY A 134 -12.87 -2.82 0.52
CA GLY A 134 -12.61 -1.43 0.85
C GLY A 134 -11.39 -0.89 0.11
N LEU A 135 -10.75 0.17 0.63
CA LEU A 135 -9.56 0.77 0.03
C LEU A 135 -8.41 -0.24 -0.10
N GLY A 136 -7.56 -0.11 -1.12
CA GLY A 136 -6.36 -0.93 -1.24
C GLY A 136 -5.41 -0.74 -0.05
N ILE A 137 -5.16 0.51 0.34
CA ILE A 137 -4.40 0.90 1.53
C ILE A 137 -5.25 1.90 2.32
N ASP A 138 -5.60 1.54 3.55
CA ASP A 138 -6.35 2.36 4.50
C ASP A 138 -5.50 2.59 5.77
N LEU A 139 -4.95 3.79 5.92
CA LEU A 139 -4.12 4.15 7.09
C LEU A 139 -4.83 5.13 8.03
N GLY A 140 -6.17 5.08 8.07
CA GLY A 140 -7.00 6.08 8.75
C GLY A 140 -7.87 6.88 7.78
N GLY A 141 -8.20 6.29 6.63
CA GLY A 141 -8.90 6.89 5.51
C GLY A 141 -7.97 7.46 4.43
N VAL A 142 -8.57 8.07 3.41
CA VAL A 142 -7.84 8.88 2.43
C VAL A 142 -7.71 10.29 3.01
N GLY A 143 -6.55 10.59 3.59
CA GLY A 143 -6.22 11.93 4.08
C GLY A 143 -6.30 12.96 2.94
N PRO A 144 -6.72 14.21 3.20
CA PRO A 144 -6.72 15.24 2.18
C PRO A 144 -5.28 15.57 1.74
N ASN A 145 -5.07 15.86 0.45
CA ASN A 145 -3.80 16.46 0.02
C ASN A 145 -3.70 17.89 0.57
N ASP A 146 -2.91 18.08 1.63
CA ASP A 146 -2.69 19.38 2.27
C ASP A 146 -1.38 20.05 1.80
N THR A 147 -1.18 21.33 2.14
CA THR A 147 0.07 22.01 1.73
C THR A 147 1.20 21.67 2.70
N GLY A 148 2.22 20.97 2.20
CA GLY A 148 3.46 20.71 2.91
C GLY A 148 3.50 19.45 3.75
N ASP A 149 2.43 18.62 3.73
CA ASP A 149 2.32 17.37 4.50
C ASP A 149 2.47 17.65 6.00
N ALA A 150 1.61 18.54 6.49
CA ALA A 150 1.70 19.12 7.83
C ALA A 150 0.90 18.33 8.87
N ASP A 151 0.15 17.32 8.45
CA ASP A 151 -0.70 16.51 9.29
C ASP A 151 0.07 15.45 10.11
N GLY A 152 -0.63 14.98 11.16
CA GLY A 152 -0.16 13.92 12.04
C GLY A 152 -1.12 12.74 11.96
N GLY A 153 -0.68 11.56 12.41
CA GLY A 153 -1.46 10.34 12.29
C GLY A 153 -0.57 9.16 11.90
N ILE A 154 -1.17 8.05 11.49
CA ILE A 154 -0.43 6.91 10.97
C ILE A 154 0.33 7.39 9.75
N ASN A 155 1.66 7.21 9.78
CA ASN A 155 2.55 7.69 8.73
C ASN A 155 2.48 9.20 8.44
N SER A 156 2.18 10.01 9.44
CA SER A 156 2.20 11.47 9.28
C SER A 156 1.32 11.99 8.14
N GLY A 157 0.28 11.24 7.74
CA GLY A 157 -0.69 11.68 6.75
C GLY A 157 -0.22 11.79 5.29
N GLN A 158 0.95 11.23 4.95
CA GLN A 158 1.60 11.34 3.64
C GLN A 158 0.65 11.54 2.44
N ASN A 159 0.69 12.75 1.86
CA ASN A 159 0.01 13.12 0.62
C ASN A 159 0.30 12.14 -0.53
N PHE A 160 -0.72 11.86 -1.35
CA PHE A 160 -0.61 11.03 -2.55
C PHE A 160 -0.25 11.87 -3.79
N PRO A 161 0.44 11.27 -4.79
CA PRO A 161 0.65 11.94 -6.07
C PRO A 161 -0.68 12.28 -6.73
N THR A 162 -0.71 13.42 -7.43
CA THR A 162 -1.80 13.83 -8.33
C THR A 162 -1.35 13.63 -9.77
N ILE A 163 -1.80 12.56 -10.41
CA ILE A 163 -1.66 12.34 -11.85
C ILE A 163 -2.44 13.45 -12.58
N THR A 164 -1.82 14.11 -13.53
CA THR A 164 -2.38 15.21 -14.35
C THR A 164 -2.70 14.77 -15.78
N SER A 165 -1.99 13.75 -16.30
CA SER A 165 -2.26 13.16 -17.61
C SER A 165 -1.79 11.71 -17.70
N VAL A 166 -2.48 10.92 -18.54
CA VAL A 166 -2.08 9.56 -18.94
C VAL A 166 -2.41 9.40 -20.42
N THR A 167 -1.40 9.34 -21.28
CA THR A 167 -1.58 9.30 -22.74
C THR A 167 -0.83 8.13 -23.36
N ASN A 168 -1.48 7.44 -24.29
CA ASN A 168 -0.82 6.40 -25.10
C ASN A 168 -0.27 7.01 -26.39
N GLY A 169 0.91 6.56 -26.83
CA GLY A 169 1.51 6.97 -28.08
C GLY A 169 2.84 6.29 -28.36
N GLY A 170 3.09 5.92 -29.62
CA GLY A 170 4.39 5.38 -30.05
C GLY A 170 4.80 4.05 -29.39
N GLY A 171 3.85 3.27 -28.86
CA GLY A 171 4.14 2.03 -28.12
C GLY A 171 4.43 2.24 -26.63
N ASN A 172 4.19 3.45 -26.11
CA ASN A 172 4.39 3.83 -24.71
C ASN A 172 3.13 4.45 -24.10
N THR A 173 3.06 4.42 -22.77
CA THR A 173 2.14 5.22 -21.97
C THR A 173 2.93 6.28 -21.21
N ALA A 174 2.69 7.55 -21.51
CA ALA A 174 3.25 8.68 -20.78
C ALA A 174 2.31 9.09 -19.64
N ILE A 175 2.86 9.25 -18.44
CA ILE A 175 2.14 9.65 -17.23
C ILE A 175 2.81 10.91 -16.68
N ALA A 176 2.05 11.98 -16.51
CA ALA A 176 2.52 13.20 -15.85
C ALA A 176 1.71 13.46 -14.57
N GLY A 177 2.32 14.17 -13.63
CA GLY A 177 1.65 14.55 -12.40
C GLY A 177 2.51 15.41 -11.48
N THR A 178 1.97 15.67 -10.30
CA THR A 178 2.62 16.45 -9.24
C THR A 178 2.51 15.74 -7.89
N LEU A 179 3.42 16.08 -6.97
CA LEU A 179 3.34 15.74 -5.57
C LEU A 179 3.58 17.02 -4.78
N ASN A 180 2.71 17.31 -3.81
CA ASN A 180 3.01 18.26 -2.76
C ASN A 180 3.18 17.46 -1.47
N SER A 181 4.35 17.55 -0.83
CA SER A 181 4.64 16.87 0.42
C SER A 181 5.69 17.64 1.23
N ASN A 182 6.34 17.05 2.24
CA ASN A 182 7.42 17.72 2.97
C ASN A 182 8.50 18.24 2.02
N ALA A 183 8.99 19.44 2.30
CA ALA A 183 9.98 20.14 1.49
C ALA A 183 11.34 19.41 1.43
N SER A 184 12.05 19.60 0.32
CA SER A 184 13.43 19.10 0.13
C SER A 184 13.60 17.61 0.41
N THR A 185 12.57 16.80 0.13
CA THR A 185 12.49 15.39 0.50
C THR A 185 12.36 14.52 -0.74
N ASN A 186 13.06 13.37 -0.74
CA ASN A 186 13.01 12.42 -1.84
C ASN A 186 11.83 11.44 -1.67
N TYR A 187 11.04 11.30 -2.72
CA TYR A 187 9.91 10.39 -2.80
C TYR A 187 10.08 9.42 -3.97
N ARG A 188 9.84 8.14 -3.69
CA ARG A 188 9.58 7.12 -4.70
C ARG A 188 8.10 7.15 -5.04
N ILE A 189 7.78 7.43 -6.30
CA ILE A 189 6.42 7.35 -6.83
C ILE A 189 6.27 6.06 -7.62
N GLU A 190 5.41 5.14 -7.16
CA GLU A 190 5.11 3.89 -7.85
C GLU A 190 3.83 4.01 -8.66
N PHE A 191 3.80 3.37 -9.85
CA PHE A 191 2.65 3.42 -10.75
C PHE A 191 2.09 2.03 -10.99
N PHE A 192 0.77 1.94 -11.06
CA PHE A 192 0.05 0.68 -11.24
C PHE A 192 -1.02 0.83 -12.32
N ALA A 193 -1.26 -0.24 -13.08
CA ALA A 193 -2.41 -0.36 -13.97
C ALA A 193 -3.49 -1.25 -13.32
N ASN A 194 -4.74 -0.82 -13.43
CA ASN A 194 -5.90 -1.49 -12.87
C ASN A 194 -6.93 -1.85 -13.95
N ASP A 195 -7.52 -3.03 -13.79
CA ASP A 195 -8.52 -3.59 -14.71
C ASP A 195 -9.92 -3.02 -14.44
N ALA A 196 -10.23 -2.73 -13.18
CA ALA A 196 -11.51 -2.20 -12.73
C ALA A 196 -11.34 -0.80 -12.13
N ILE A 197 -12.44 -0.03 -12.16
CA ILE A 197 -12.57 1.20 -11.39
C ILE A 197 -12.83 0.80 -9.95
N ASP A 198 -12.07 1.36 -9.01
CA ASP A 198 -12.38 1.16 -7.61
C ASP A 198 -13.61 2.00 -7.22
N PRO A 199 -14.66 1.40 -6.61
CA PRO A 199 -15.87 2.13 -6.25
C PRO A 199 -15.66 3.32 -5.29
N SER A 200 -14.55 3.35 -4.55
CA SER A 200 -14.20 4.45 -3.65
C SER A 200 -13.74 5.72 -4.38
N GLY A 201 -13.39 5.62 -5.67
CA GLY A 201 -12.74 6.69 -6.44
C GLY A 201 -11.25 6.86 -6.15
N PHE A 202 -10.71 6.07 -5.21
CA PHE A 202 -9.29 5.94 -4.92
C PHE A 202 -8.87 4.52 -5.29
N GLY A 203 -8.38 4.38 -6.51
CA GLY A 203 -8.01 3.09 -7.10
C GLY A 203 -6.99 2.31 -6.30
N GLU A 204 -6.98 1.00 -6.49
CA GLU A 204 -5.96 0.12 -5.91
C GLU A 204 -4.73 0.01 -6.82
N GLY A 205 -3.82 -0.93 -6.57
CA GLY A 205 -2.58 -1.10 -7.34
C GLY A 205 -2.40 -2.51 -7.86
N GLN A 206 -3.13 -2.90 -8.90
CA GLN A 206 -3.15 -4.29 -9.39
C GLN A 206 -1.83 -4.68 -10.08
N THR A 207 -1.45 -3.99 -11.16
CA THR A 207 -0.26 -4.35 -11.96
C THR A 207 0.82 -3.30 -11.82
N PHE A 208 1.93 -3.62 -11.16
CA PHE A 208 3.06 -2.70 -11.03
C PHE A 208 3.71 -2.40 -12.40
N LEU A 209 3.76 -1.13 -12.77
CA LEU A 209 4.33 -0.65 -14.04
C LEU A 209 5.79 -0.24 -13.88
N GLY A 210 6.10 0.42 -12.76
CA GLY A 210 7.40 1.03 -12.53
C GLY A 210 7.33 2.12 -11.48
N PHE A 211 8.41 2.89 -11.36
CA PHE A 211 8.51 3.98 -10.42
C PHE A 211 9.39 5.12 -10.97
N VAL A 212 9.26 6.29 -10.37
CA VAL A 212 10.22 7.39 -10.49
C VAL A 212 10.62 7.87 -9.10
N ASN A 213 11.80 8.49 -8.98
CA ASN A 213 12.16 9.21 -7.77
C ASN A 213 12.06 10.71 -8.06
N VAL A 214 11.41 11.45 -7.18
CA VAL A 214 11.33 12.92 -7.24
C VAL A 214 11.82 13.53 -5.95
N THR A 215 12.34 14.74 -6.03
CA THR A 215 12.67 15.53 -4.85
C THR A 215 11.77 16.75 -4.83
N THR A 216 11.03 16.94 -3.73
CA THR A 216 10.23 18.15 -3.53
C THR A 216 11.14 19.37 -3.35
N ASN A 217 10.71 20.53 -3.83
CA ASN A 217 11.43 21.78 -3.63
C ASN A 217 11.25 22.32 -2.20
N ALA A 218 11.79 23.51 -1.92
CA ALA A 218 11.69 24.17 -0.62
C ALA A 218 10.23 24.48 -0.19
N SER A 219 9.28 24.46 -1.12
CA SER A 219 7.84 24.64 -0.88
C SER A 219 7.07 23.33 -0.89
N GLY A 220 7.75 22.17 -0.89
CA GLY A 220 7.10 20.86 -0.86
C GLY A 220 6.64 20.34 -2.22
N ASN A 221 6.86 21.07 -3.32
CA ASN A 221 6.32 20.70 -4.63
C ASN A 221 7.33 19.91 -5.48
N ALA A 222 6.86 18.87 -6.15
CA ALA A 222 7.56 18.15 -7.21
C ALA A 222 6.62 17.91 -8.40
N SER A 223 7.16 17.91 -9.61
CA SER A 223 6.50 17.36 -10.80
C SER A 223 7.21 16.10 -11.26
N PHE A 224 6.47 15.21 -11.92
CA PHE A 224 7.03 14.00 -12.51
C PHE A 224 6.49 13.77 -13.91
N ASN A 225 7.33 13.13 -14.72
CA ASN A 225 6.96 12.52 -15.99
C ASN A 225 7.54 11.11 -16.01
N ALA A 226 6.71 10.11 -16.27
CA ALA A 226 7.09 8.72 -16.41
C ALA A 226 6.64 8.20 -17.78
N SER A 227 7.38 7.25 -18.32
CA SER A 227 7.02 6.56 -19.56
C SER A 227 7.25 5.07 -19.37
N PHE A 228 6.20 4.28 -19.62
CA PHE A 228 6.22 2.83 -19.51
C PHE A 228 5.81 2.19 -20.84
N PRO A 229 6.05 0.88 -21.04
CA PRO A 229 5.46 0.15 -22.15
C PRO A 229 3.94 0.38 -22.21
N GLN A 230 3.39 0.45 -23.41
CA GLN A 230 1.97 0.78 -23.60
C GLN A 230 1.05 -0.12 -22.79
N ILE A 231 0.23 0.53 -21.96
CA ILE A 231 -0.85 -0.09 -21.21
C ILE A 231 -2.05 -0.22 -22.15
N ALA A 232 -2.74 -1.36 -22.08
CA ALA A 232 -3.94 -1.61 -22.87
C ALA A 232 -5.00 -0.52 -22.67
N ALA A 233 -5.72 -0.18 -23.75
CA ALA A 233 -6.83 0.75 -23.69
C ALA A 233 -7.91 0.26 -22.69
N GLY A 234 -8.54 1.20 -21.98
CA GLY A 234 -9.56 0.90 -20.98
C GLY A 234 -9.05 0.69 -19.56
N LYS A 235 -7.75 0.50 -19.35
CA LYS A 235 -7.14 0.43 -18.01
C LYS A 235 -7.19 1.79 -17.30
N ARG A 236 -6.94 1.76 -16.00
CA ARG A 236 -6.77 2.94 -15.13
C ARG A 236 -5.36 2.94 -14.58
N VAL A 237 -4.77 4.12 -14.40
CA VAL A 237 -3.47 4.25 -13.73
C VAL A 237 -3.69 4.78 -12.34
N THR A 238 -3.06 4.14 -11.37
CA THR A 238 -2.93 4.67 -10.02
C THR A 238 -1.48 4.88 -9.64
N SER A 239 -1.26 5.69 -8.60
CA SER A 239 0.09 5.93 -8.09
C SER A 239 0.14 6.08 -6.59
N THR A 240 1.30 5.78 -6.01
CA THR A 240 1.58 5.90 -4.58
C THR A 240 2.88 6.68 -4.36
N ALA A 241 3.03 7.44 -3.27
CA ALA A 241 4.27 8.15 -2.90
C ALA A 241 4.87 7.64 -1.57
N THR A 242 6.09 7.09 -1.61
CA THR A 242 6.84 6.64 -0.42
C THR A 242 8.03 7.56 -0.20
N ASN A 243 8.19 8.14 0.99
CA ASN A 243 9.41 8.86 1.36
C ASN A 243 10.60 7.88 1.40
N ALA A 244 11.72 8.23 0.77
CA ALA A 244 12.94 7.42 0.74
C ALA A 244 13.52 7.11 2.14
N ASN A 245 13.12 7.87 3.18
CA ASN A 245 13.48 7.64 4.59
C ASN A 245 12.38 6.87 5.39
N ALA A 246 11.59 6.05 4.71
CA ALA A 246 10.46 5.24 5.21
C ALA A 246 9.19 6.04 5.56
N ARG A 247 8.23 6.09 4.62
CA ARG A 247 6.83 6.47 4.87
C ARG A 247 5.90 5.74 3.91
N PRO A 248 4.79 5.11 4.34
CA PRO A 248 3.90 4.44 3.40
C PRO A 248 3.26 5.38 2.39
N PRO A 249 2.74 4.80 1.30
CA PRO A 249 2.19 5.58 0.23
C PRO A 249 0.66 5.45 0.15
N SER A 250 -0.02 6.50 -0.28
CA SER A 250 -1.48 6.57 -0.49
C SER A 250 -1.80 6.54 -1.99
N PHE A 251 -2.95 6.00 -2.39
CA PHE A 251 -3.33 5.84 -3.81
C PHE A 251 -4.12 7.02 -4.37
N GLN A 252 -4.01 7.23 -5.69
CA GLN A 252 -4.90 8.08 -6.51
C GLN A 252 -5.17 7.39 -7.86
N GLU A 253 -6.35 7.56 -8.49
CA GLU A 253 -6.74 6.90 -9.76
C GLU A 253 -7.06 7.88 -10.91
N ARG A 254 -6.62 7.56 -12.15
CA ARG A 254 -7.04 8.27 -13.37
C ARG A 254 -7.20 7.37 -14.62
N PRO A 255 -8.13 7.71 -15.54
CA PRO A 255 -8.28 7.04 -16.84
C PRO A 255 -7.13 7.32 -17.81
N VAL A 256 -6.77 6.29 -18.59
CA VAL A 256 -5.90 6.42 -19.77
C VAL A 256 -6.71 7.04 -20.90
N SER A 257 -6.31 8.22 -21.37
CA SER A 257 -6.87 8.80 -22.59
C SER A 257 -6.23 8.18 -23.82
N SER A 258 -7.07 7.92 -24.84
CA SER A 258 -6.69 7.44 -26.17
C SER A 258 -5.83 8.44 -26.92
#